data_AF-A0AAJ0SIX8-F1
#
_entry.id   AF-A0AAJ0SIX8-F1
#
_cell.length_a   1.000
_cell.length_b   1.000
_cell.length_c   1.000
_cell.angle_alpha   90.00
_cell.angle_beta   90.00
_cell.angle_gamma   90.00
#
_symmetry.space_group_name_H-M   'P 1'
#
loop_
_entity.id
_entity.type
_entity.pdbx_description
1 polymer ?
#
loop_
_entity_poly.entity_id
_entity_poly.type
_entity_poly.pdbx_seq_one_letter_code
_entity_poly.pdbx_strand_id
1 'polypeptide(L)'
;MSEIKRKGSRSVKDIPGSILAQLNKGEIETANLVEWLAVDQKLLLENLLQEFKRTLYLKPILKSIDSLAKQTVNTINETIGNSLMELAKQENDDDILELIKLHRSDLVRCWATYAIGRNAKLSIEEILIQIQPFAADKHFGVREICWLAVRSALIKNLDRGLTILSNWAKNPDENIRRFASEATRPRGVWSEHIEELKKNPELGLPILEPLKSDPSKYVQNSVANWLNDASKIKPEFVLDICAEWKEKSPSKETAYIIKKALRTIQK
;
A
#
# COMPACT_ATOMS: atom_id res chain seq x y z
N MET A 1 14.56 -19.71 -17.13
CA MET A 1 14.16 -18.73 -18.16
C MET A 1 13.47 -17.59 -17.42
N SER A 2 13.98 -16.35 -17.51
CA SER A 2 13.28 -15.22 -16.92
C SER A 2 11.96 -15.02 -17.66
N GLU A 3 10.83 -15.18 -16.98
CA GLU A 3 9.53 -14.80 -17.53
C GLU A 3 9.59 -13.35 -17.98
N ILE A 4 9.34 -13.10 -19.27
CA ILE A 4 9.30 -11.75 -19.80
C ILE A 4 8.07 -11.08 -19.17
N LYS A 5 8.32 -10.17 -18.22
CA LYS A 5 7.24 -9.43 -17.55
C LYS A 5 6.46 -8.62 -18.60
N ARG A 6 5.16 -8.89 -18.68
CA ARG A 6 4.22 -8.19 -19.57
C ARG A 6 4.21 -6.70 -19.23
N LYS A 7 4.28 -5.82 -20.24
CA LYS A 7 4.25 -4.35 -20.05
C LYS A 7 2.84 -3.78 -19.88
N GLY A 8 1.86 -4.52 -20.37
CA GLY A 8 0.45 -4.14 -20.40
C GLY A 8 0.10 -3.02 -21.38
N SER A 9 -1.19 -2.85 -21.62
CA SER A 9 -1.71 -1.84 -22.56
C SER A 9 -1.68 -0.42 -21.98
N ARG A 10 -1.62 0.60 -22.85
CA ARG A 10 -1.59 2.02 -22.44
C ARG A 10 -2.99 2.63 -22.24
N SER A 11 -4.03 1.97 -22.76
CA SER A 11 -5.42 2.37 -22.57
C SER A 11 -6.30 1.13 -22.42
N VAL A 12 -7.45 1.28 -21.75
CA VAL A 12 -8.35 0.16 -21.44
C VAL A 12 -8.86 -0.53 -22.71
N LYS A 13 -9.20 0.26 -23.75
CA LYS A 13 -9.66 -0.25 -25.05
C LYS A 13 -8.62 -1.08 -25.81
N ASP A 14 -7.34 -0.91 -25.47
CA ASP A 14 -6.24 -1.62 -26.13
C ASP A 14 -5.85 -2.90 -25.37
N ILE A 15 -6.56 -3.25 -24.28
CA ILE A 15 -6.32 -4.52 -23.57
C ILE A 15 -6.92 -5.64 -24.42
N PRO A 16 -6.11 -6.64 -24.85
CA PRO A 16 -6.65 -7.77 -25.60
C PRO A 16 -7.73 -8.49 -24.79
N GLY A 17 -8.85 -8.87 -25.42
CA GLY A 17 -9.95 -9.53 -24.73
C GLY A 17 -9.55 -10.82 -24.00
N SER A 18 -8.58 -11.56 -24.55
CA SER A 18 -8.00 -12.74 -23.90
C SER A 18 -7.21 -12.43 -22.64
N ILE A 19 -6.54 -11.27 -22.58
CA ILE A 19 -5.82 -10.81 -21.38
C ILE A 19 -6.83 -10.33 -20.33
N LEU A 20 -7.84 -9.55 -20.73
CA LEU A 20 -8.88 -9.10 -19.81
C LEU A 20 -9.65 -10.26 -19.20
N ALA A 21 -9.95 -11.30 -19.99
CA ALA A 21 -10.58 -12.52 -19.50
C ALA A 21 -9.71 -13.24 -18.44
N GLN A 22 -8.40 -13.40 -18.68
CA GLN A 22 -7.48 -14.00 -17.72
C GLN A 22 -7.36 -13.18 -16.43
N LEU A 23 -7.31 -11.84 -16.55
CA LEU A 23 -7.31 -10.93 -15.40
C LEU A 23 -8.59 -11.07 -14.56
N ASN A 24 -9.76 -11.09 -15.22
CA ASN A 24 -11.06 -11.23 -14.55
C ASN A 24 -11.29 -12.62 -13.96
N LYS A 25 -10.56 -13.65 -14.43
CA LYS A 25 -10.52 -14.98 -13.79
C LYS A 25 -9.50 -15.08 -12.67
N GLY A 26 -8.64 -14.08 -12.52
CA GLY A 26 -7.54 -14.11 -11.56
C GLY A 26 -6.41 -15.06 -11.96
N GLU A 27 -6.29 -15.41 -13.24
CA GLU A 27 -5.29 -16.36 -13.77
C GLU A 27 -3.89 -15.73 -13.88
N ILE A 28 -3.83 -14.41 -14.05
CA ILE A 28 -2.60 -13.62 -14.18
C ILE A 28 -2.66 -12.33 -13.36
N GLU A 29 -1.50 -11.74 -13.09
CA GLU A 29 -1.38 -10.39 -12.50
C GLU A 29 -1.59 -9.31 -13.55
N THR A 30 -2.06 -8.14 -13.09
CA THR A 30 -2.07 -6.92 -13.90
C THR A 30 -0.63 -6.50 -14.22
N ALA A 31 -0.40 -5.93 -15.40
CA ALA A 31 0.95 -5.50 -15.79
C ALA A 31 1.23 -4.04 -15.42
N ASN A 32 0.18 -3.23 -15.33
CA ASN A 32 0.26 -1.80 -15.07
C ASN A 32 -1.08 -1.28 -14.51
N LEU A 33 -1.12 0.02 -14.19
CA LEU A 33 -2.32 0.66 -13.63
C LEU A 33 -3.55 0.61 -14.56
N VAL A 34 -3.35 0.64 -15.88
CA VAL A 34 -4.47 0.63 -16.84
C VAL A 34 -5.23 -0.67 -16.74
N GLU A 35 -4.52 -1.79 -16.70
CA GLU A 35 -5.14 -3.10 -16.52
C GLU A 35 -5.73 -3.27 -15.13
N TRP A 36 -5.03 -2.78 -14.11
CA TRP A 36 -5.53 -2.78 -12.74
C TRP A 36 -6.88 -2.09 -12.60
N LEU A 37 -7.07 -0.96 -13.31
CA LEU A 37 -8.34 -0.24 -13.38
C LEU A 37 -9.38 -0.90 -14.28
N ALA A 38 -8.98 -1.82 -15.17
CA ALA A 38 -9.87 -2.48 -16.12
C ALA A 38 -10.46 -3.79 -15.60
N VAL A 39 -9.88 -4.39 -14.55
CA VAL A 39 -10.38 -5.64 -13.99
C VAL A 39 -11.78 -5.45 -13.42
N ASP A 40 -12.70 -6.30 -13.84
CA ASP A 40 -14.02 -6.42 -13.23
C ASP A 40 -13.88 -7.20 -11.91
N GLN A 41 -13.81 -6.45 -10.80
CA GLN A 41 -13.66 -7.04 -9.47
C GLN A 41 -14.85 -7.88 -9.02
N LYS A 42 -16.07 -7.64 -9.55
CA LYS A 42 -17.24 -8.45 -9.21
C LYS A 42 -17.13 -9.82 -9.89
N LEU A 43 -16.72 -9.84 -11.15
CA LEU A 43 -16.45 -11.08 -11.88
C LEU A 43 -15.24 -11.83 -11.30
N LEU A 44 -14.18 -11.11 -10.92
CA LEU A 44 -13.03 -11.71 -10.23
C LEU A 44 -13.43 -12.35 -8.90
N LEU A 45 -14.27 -11.68 -8.12
CA LEU A 45 -14.80 -12.22 -6.87
C LEU A 45 -15.64 -13.47 -7.11
N GLU A 46 -16.53 -13.46 -8.11
CA GLU A 46 -17.33 -14.62 -8.47
C GLU A 46 -16.45 -15.83 -8.83
N ASN A 47 -15.45 -15.64 -9.70
CA ASN A 47 -14.52 -16.70 -10.09
C ASN A 47 -13.74 -17.25 -8.88
N LEU A 48 -13.22 -16.37 -8.00
CA LEU A 48 -12.52 -16.77 -6.78
C LEU A 48 -13.42 -17.63 -5.87
N LEU A 49 -14.64 -17.17 -5.60
CA LEU A 49 -15.56 -17.87 -4.69
C LEU A 49 -16.05 -19.20 -5.29
N GLN A 50 -16.19 -19.30 -6.62
CA GLN A 50 -16.47 -20.57 -7.29
C GLN A 50 -15.29 -21.54 -7.19
N GLU A 51 -14.06 -21.09 -7.48
CA GLU A 51 -12.84 -21.90 -7.38
C GLU A 51 -12.68 -22.51 -5.98
N PHE A 52 -12.89 -21.70 -4.95
CA PHE A 52 -12.73 -22.12 -3.56
C PHE A 52 -14.01 -22.65 -2.91
N LYS A 53 -15.12 -22.78 -3.63
CA LYS A 53 -16.42 -23.28 -3.10
C LYS A 53 -17.00 -22.43 -1.94
N ARG A 54 -16.81 -21.11 -1.97
CA ARG A 54 -17.43 -20.12 -1.06
C ARG A 54 -18.55 -19.31 -1.73
N THR A 55 -19.33 -19.93 -2.61
CA THR A 55 -20.35 -19.24 -3.42
C THR A 55 -21.42 -18.53 -2.59
N LEU A 56 -21.67 -18.96 -1.34
CA LEU A 56 -22.56 -18.29 -0.40
C LEU A 56 -22.14 -16.83 -0.11
N TYR A 57 -20.86 -16.49 -0.24
CA TYR A 57 -20.34 -15.16 0.09
C TYR A 57 -20.65 -14.14 -1.01
N LEU A 58 -20.91 -14.60 -2.23
CA LEU A 58 -21.01 -13.74 -3.40
C LEU A 58 -22.14 -12.71 -3.26
N LYS A 59 -23.36 -13.18 -2.98
CA LYS A 59 -24.54 -12.31 -2.92
C LYS A 59 -24.45 -11.25 -1.82
N PRO A 60 -24.05 -11.56 -0.57
CA PRO A 60 -23.82 -10.55 0.46
C PRO A 60 -22.76 -9.52 0.05
N ILE A 61 -21.62 -9.94 -0.51
CA ILE A 61 -20.54 -9.02 -0.89
C ILE A 61 -20.98 -8.11 -2.05
N LEU A 62 -21.64 -8.64 -3.08
CA LEU A 62 -22.18 -7.83 -4.17
C LEU A 62 -23.16 -6.78 -3.66
N LYS A 63 -24.03 -7.13 -2.71
CA LYS A 63 -24.94 -6.18 -2.06
C LYS A 63 -24.17 -5.07 -1.34
N SER A 64 -23.11 -5.41 -0.61
CA SER A 64 -22.24 -4.42 0.04
C SER A 64 -21.58 -3.47 -0.97
N ILE A 65 -21.08 -4.00 -2.09
CA ILE A 65 -20.50 -3.19 -3.17
C ILE A 65 -21.55 -2.24 -3.78
N ASP A 66 -22.76 -2.74 -4.06
CA ASP A 66 -23.84 -1.95 -4.65
C ASP A 66 -24.34 -0.84 -3.72
N SER A 67 -24.16 -0.99 -2.41
CA SER A 67 -24.51 0.03 -1.41
C SER A 67 -23.49 1.17 -1.28
N LEU A 68 -22.32 1.07 -1.93
CA LEU A 68 -21.30 2.11 -1.85
C LEU A 68 -21.76 3.40 -2.54
N ALA A 69 -21.65 4.52 -1.81
CA ALA A 69 -21.93 5.85 -2.37
C ALA A 69 -21.06 6.19 -3.59
N LYS A 70 -19.82 5.68 -3.63
CA LYS A 70 -18.92 5.79 -4.78
C LYS A 70 -18.17 4.49 -4.99
N GLN A 71 -18.34 3.89 -6.17
CA GLN A 71 -17.67 2.66 -6.56
C GLN A 71 -16.35 2.98 -7.28
N THR A 72 -15.29 3.19 -6.49
CA THR A 72 -13.90 3.25 -6.99
C THR A 72 -13.22 1.89 -6.83
N VAL A 73 -12.11 1.66 -7.54
CA VAL A 73 -11.36 0.40 -7.38
C VAL A 73 -10.91 0.19 -5.93
N ASN A 74 -10.49 1.24 -5.23
CA ASN A 74 -10.07 1.13 -3.81
C ASN A 74 -11.23 0.84 -2.86
N THR A 75 -12.38 1.53 -3.02
CA THR A 75 -13.55 1.30 -2.16
C THR A 75 -14.14 -0.09 -2.38
N ILE A 76 -14.07 -0.62 -3.61
CA ILE A 76 -14.47 -2.01 -3.91
C ILE A 76 -13.48 -2.99 -3.27
N ASN A 77 -12.17 -2.81 -3.45
CA ASN A 77 -11.15 -3.65 -2.80
C ASN A 77 -11.33 -3.73 -1.28
N GLU A 78 -11.54 -2.57 -0.65
CA GLU A 78 -11.79 -2.48 0.80
C GLU A 78 -13.07 -3.19 1.20
N THR A 79 -14.15 -2.99 0.45
CA THR A 79 -15.45 -3.62 0.73
C THR A 79 -15.37 -5.13 0.60
N ILE A 80 -14.70 -5.65 -0.43
CA ILE A 80 -14.52 -7.09 -0.62
C ILE A 80 -13.68 -7.67 0.52
N GLY A 81 -12.51 -7.10 0.80
CA GLY A 81 -11.62 -7.59 1.86
C GLY A 81 -12.30 -7.64 3.23
N ASN A 82 -13.01 -6.56 3.60
CA ASN A 82 -13.73 -6.51 4.87
C ASN A 82 -14.88 -7.53 4.93
N SER A 83 -15.68 -7.60 3.86
CA SER A 83 -16.85 -8.48 3.82
C SER A 83 -16.46 -9.96 3.81
N LEU A 84 -15.35 -10.32 3.14
CA LEU A 84 -14.81 -11.69 3.19
C LEU A 84 -14.50 -12.11 4.63
N MET A 85 -13.85 -11.24 5.41
CA MET A 85 -13.51 -11.57 6.81
C MET A 85 -14.73 -11.61 7.73
N GLU A 86 -15.72 -10.75 7.49
CA GLU A 86 -16.97 -10.79 8.26
C GLU A 86 -17.73 -12.09 8.03
N LEU A 87 -17.89 -12.50 6.76
CA LEU A 87 -18.58 -13.73 6.38
C LEU A 87 -17.79 -14.97 6.81
N ALA A 88 -16.46 -14.95 6.66
CA ALA A 88 -15.58 -16.01 7.14
C ALA A 88 -15.80 -16.30 8.62
N LYS A 89 -15.89 -15.25 9.44
CA LYS A 89 -16.18 -15.40 10.87
C LYS A 89 -17.59 -15.96 11.12
N GLN A 90 -18.59 -15.55 10.34
CA GLN A 90 -19.97 -16.04 10.49
C GLN A 90 -20.09 -17.54 10.18
N GLU A 91 -19.33 -17.99 9.18
CA GLU A 91 -19.36 -19.36 8.67
C GLU A 91 -18.25 -20.26 9.25
N ASN A 92 -17.42 -19.74 10.16
CA ASN A 92 -16.23 -20.40 10.71
C ASN A 92 -15.25 -20.90 9.62
N ASP A 93 -15.03 -20.09 8.58
CA ASP A 93 -14.05 -20.33 7.50
C ASP A 93 -12.70 -19.72 7.89
N ASP A 94 -11.86 -20.52 8.54
CA ASP A 94 -10.52 -20.10 8.97
C ASP A 94 -9.50 -20.07 7.80
N ASP A 95 -9.84 -20.64 6.64
CA ASP A 95 -8.92 -20.84 5.52
C ASP A 95 -8.90 -19.67 4.53
N ILE A 96 -10.01 -18.95 4.37
CA ILE A 96 -10.18 -17.95 3.31
C ILE A 96 -9.06 -16.90 3.27
N LEU A 97 -8.58 -16.47 4.44
CA LEU A 97 -7.51 -15.49 4.52
C LEU A 97 -6.22 -16.05 3.91
N GLU A 98 -5.87 -17.31 4.20
CA GLU A 98 -4.67 -17.93 3.65
C GLU A 98 -4.79 -18.11 2.13
N LEU A 99 -5.98 -18.47 1.64
CA LEU A 99 -6.26 -18.61 0.21
C LEU A 99 -6.05 -17.29 -0.55
N ILE A 100 -6.60 -16.18 -0.04
CA ILE A 100 -6.46 -14.88 -0.71
C ILE A 100 -5.07 -14.27 -0.54
N LYS A 101 -4.36 -14.57 0.56
CA LYS A 101 -2.98 -14.10 0.80
C LYS A 101 -2.01 -14.64 -0.27
N LEU A 102 -2.17 -15.91 -0.64
CA LEU A 102 -1.28 -16.60 -1.59
C LEU A 102 -1.80 -16.59 -3.03
N HIS A 103 -2.93 -15.94 -3.28
CA HIS A 103 -3.57 -15.97 -4.59
C HIS A 103 -2.70 -15.30 -5.66
N ARG A 104 -2.73 -15.83 -6.89
CA ARG A 104 -1.89 -15.34 -7.99
C ARG A 104 -2.30 -13.95 -8.50
N SER A 105 -3.59 -13.60 -8.41
CA SER A 105 -4.08 -12.25 -8.75
C SER A 105 -3.64 -11.22 -7.71
N ASP A 106 -3.07 -10.12 -8.18
CA ASP A 106 -2.66 -9.01 -7.35
C ASP A 106 -3.84 -8.30 -6.66
N LEU A 107 -5.00 -8.20 -7.31
CA LEU A 107 -6.21 -7.62 -6.70
C LEU A 107 -6.75 -8.49 -5.56
N VAL A 108 -6.71 -9.82 -5.70
CA VAL A 108 -7.11 -10.72 -4.60
C VAL A 108 -6.18 -10.57 -3.39
N ARG A 109 -4.87 -10.44 -3.63
CA ARG A 109 -3.91 -10.13 -2.55
C ARG A 109 -4.15 -8.73 -1.96
N CYS A 110 -4.62 -7.76 -2.74
CA CYS A 110 -5.07 -6.46 -2.21
C CYS A 110 -6.25 -6.63 -1.24
N TRP A 111 -7.20 -7.53 -1.50
CA TRP A 111 -8.30 -7.82 -0.56
C TRP A 111 -7.76 -8.36 0.78
N ALA A 112 -6.73 -9.21 0.73
CA ALA A 112 -6.05 -9.71 1.93
C ALA A 112 -5.44 -8.57 2.77
N THR A 113 -4.89 -7.53 2.13
CA THR A 113 -4.34 -6.38 2.87
C THR A 113 -5.40 -5.61 3.65
N TYR A 114 -6.60 -5.40 3.08
CA TYR A 114 -7.71 -4.76 3.79
C TYR A 114 -8.28 -5.66 4.89
N ALA A 115 -8.45 -6.96 4.60
CA ALA A 115 -8.84 -7.97 5.57
C ALA A 115 -7.95 -7.93 6.84
N ILE A 116 -6.65 -7.73 6.68
CA ILE A 116 -5.69 -7.59 7.79
C ILE A 116 -5.75 -6.18 8.40
N GLY A 117 -5.55 -5.14 7.59
CA GLY A 117 -5.36 -3.76 8.03
C GLY A 117 -6.60 -3.12 8.68
N ARG A 118 -7.80 -3.66 8.40
CA ARG A 118 -9.07 -3.22 9.00
C ARG A 118 -9.58 -4.15 10.10
N ASN A 119 -8.84 -5.20 10.45
CA ASN A 119 -9.26 -6.12 11.50
C ASN A 119 -9.13 -5.45 12.88
N ALA A 120 -10.26 -5.00 13.42
CA ALA A 120 -10.33 -4.31 14.71
C ALA A 120 -9.95 -5.18 15.92
N LYS A 121 -9.79 -6.50 15.75
CA LYS A 121 -9.36 -7.40 16.82
C LYS A 121 -7.85 -7.52 16.96
N LEU A 122 -7.11 -7.13 15.92
CA LEU A 122 -5.65 -7.22 15.92
C LEU A 122 -5.05 -5.95 16.53
N SER A 123 -4.02 -6.14 17.35
CA SER A 123 -3.10 -5.06 17.73
C SER A 123 -2.34 -4.53 16.51
N ILE A 124 -1.75 -3.34 16.64
CA ILE A 124 -0.94 -2.77 15.55
C ILE A 124 0.28 -3.65 15.23
N GLU A 125 0.83 -4.33 16.22
CA GLU A 125 1.91 -5.31 16.09
C GLU A 125 1.49 -6.48 15.21
N GLU A 126 0.35 -7.09 15.52
CA GLU A 126 -0.17 -8.23 14.77
C GLU A 126 -0.53 -7.83 13.34
N ILE A 127 -1.13 -6.65 13.14
CA ILE A 127 -1.40 -6.09 11.81
C ILE A 127 -0.08 -5.95 11.03
N LEU A 128 0.93 -5.30 11.61
CA LEU A 128 2.19 -5.05 10.91
C LEU A 128 2.97 -6.35 10.63
N ILE A 129 2.96 -7.31 11.55
CA ILE A 129 3.55 -8.64 11.31
C ILE A 129 2.86 -9.32 10.11
N GLN A 130 1.53 -9.34 10.08
CA GLN A 130 0.78 -10.00 9.01
C GLN A 130 0.83 -9.26 7.67
N ILE A 131 1.00 -7.93 7.68
CA ILE A 131 1.06 -7.12 6.45
C ILE A 131 2.45 -7.12 5.80
N GLN A 132 3.51 -7.43 6.54
CA GLN A 132 4.89 -7.32 6.06
C GLN A 132 5.15 -8.07 4.74
N PRO A 133 4.63 -9.30 4.51
CA PRO A 133 4.79 -9.96 3.22
C PRO A 133 4.19 -9.17 2.04
N PHE A 134 3.08 -8.45 2.26
CA PHE A 134 2.46 -7.61 1.24
C PHE A 134 3.24 -6.31 1.01
N ALA A 135 3.92 -5.80 2.04
CA ALA A 135 4.84 -4.69 1.88
C ALA A 135 6.02 -5.09 0.96
N ALA A 136 6.45 -6.36 1.02
CA ALA A 136 7.48 -6.95 0.17
C ALA A 136 6.97 -7.52 -1.18
N ASP A 137 5.67 -7.44 -1.47
CA ASP A 137 5.08 -8.08 -2.66
C ASP A 137 5.75 -7.58 -3.95
N LYS A 138 5.99 -8.47 -4.91
CA LYS A 138 6.60 -8.12 -6.22
C LYS A 138 5.71 -7.18 -7.04
N HIS A 139 4.40 -7.20 -6.82
CA HIS A 139 3.42 -6.43 -7.57
C HIS A 139 3.21 -5.03 -6.96
N PHE A 140 3.33 -3.99 -7.79
CA PHE A 140 3.28 -2.60 -7.32
C PHE A 140 1.93 -2.27 -6.67
N GLY A 141 0.82 -2.75 -7.25
CA GLY A 141 -0.53 -2.48 -6.76
C GLY A 141 -0.73 -3.01 -5.34
N VAL A 142 -0.22 -4.21 -5.04
CA VAL A 142 -0.30 -4.80 -3.70
C VAL A 142 0.45 -3.95 -2.70
N ARG A 143 1.67 -3.49 -3.04
CA ARG A 143 2.46 -2.61 -2.16
C ARG A 143 1.78 -1.27 -1.89
N GLU A 144 1.07 -0.70 -2.87
CA GLU A 144 0.32 0.54 -2.67
C GLU A 144 -0.91 0.35 -1.77
N ILE A 145 -1.71 -0.70 -2.01
CA ILE A 145 -2.88 -0.98 -1.19
C ILE A 145 -2.47 -1.39 0.23
N CYS A 146 -1.36 -2.11 0.38
CA CYS A 146 -0.81 -2.55 1.65
C CYS A 146 -0.64 -1.42 2.67
N TRP A 147 0.06 -0.32 2.32
CA TRP A 147 0.24 0.79 3.25
C TRP A 147 -1.05 1.59 3.46
N LEU A 148 -1.92 1.68 2.44
CA LEU A 148 -3.23 2.33 2.54
C LEU A 148 -4.11 1.61 3.56
N ALA A 149 -4.19 0.29 3.49
CA ALA A 149 -5.04 -0.55 4.31
C ALA A 149 -4.73 -0.42 5.82
N VAL A 150 -3.45 -0.30 6.19
CA VAL A 150 -3.04 -0.21 7.61
C VAL A 150 -3.07 1.21 8.16
N ARG A 151 -3.25 2.23 7.32
CA ARG A 151 -3.00 3.62 7.70
C ARG A 151 -3.86 4.10 8.85
N SER A 152 -5.14 3.73 8.87
CA SER A 152 -6.04 4.12 9.96
C SER A 152 -5.65 3.46 11.29
N ALA A 153 -5.17 2.21 11.25
CA ALA A 153 -4.65 1.53 12.43
C ALA A 153 -3.36 2.20 12.93
N LEU A 154 -2.48 2.61 12.02
CA LEU A 154 -1.28 3.38 12.35
C LEU A 154 -1.60 4.74 12.98
N ILE A 155 -2.57 5.48 12.45
CA ILE A 155 -2.99 6.78 13.02
C ILE A 155 -3.45 6.61 14.47
N LYS A 156 -4.23 5.56 14.75
CA LYS A 156 -4.73 5.28 16.11
C LYS A 156 -3.65 4.80 17.08
N ASN A 157 -2.54 4.25 16.58
CA ASN A 157 -1.49 3.63 17.37
C ASN A 157 -0.11 4.19 17.00
N LEU A 158 -0.03 5.52 16.80
CA LEU A 158 1.08 6.16 16.11
C LEU A 158 2.44 5.86 16.75
N ASP A 159 2.59 6.09 18.05
CA ASP A 159 3.87 5.92 18.76
C ASP A 159 4.41 4.48 18.62
N ARG A 160 3.51 3.51 18.78
CA ARG A 160 3.87 2.10 18.65
C ARG A 160 4.17 1.72 17.21
N GLY A 161 3.38 2.23 16.26
CA GLY A 161 3.60 2.07 14.83
C GLY A 161 4.96 2.62 14.40
N LEU A 162 5.30 3.85 14.81
CA LEU A 162 6.59 4.48 14.51
C LEU A 162 7.76 3.67 15.07
N THR A 163 7.61 3.15 16.30
CA THR A 163 8.62 2.28 16.92
C THR A 163 8.90 1.05 16.06
N ILE A 164 7.87 0.35 15.59
CA ILE A 164 8.02 -0.84 14.75
C ILE A 164 8.59 -0.47 13.38
N LEU A 165 8.05 0.57 12.74
CA LEU A 165 8.44 0.99 11.39
C LEU A 165 9.86 1.55 11.33
N SER A 166 10.39 2.10 12.43
CA SER A 166 11.80 2.51 12.52
C SER A 166 12.76 1.33 12.37
N ASN A 167 12.35 0.13 12.77
CA ASN A 167 13.12 -1.09 12.53
C ASN A 167 12.98 -1.55 11.06
N TRP A 168 11.79 -1.39 10.47
CA TRP A 168 11.56 -1.71 9.06
C TRP A 168 12.37 -0.83 8.11
N ALA A 169 12.64 0.42 8.49
CA ALA A 169 13.52 1.33 7.76
C ALA A 169 14.97 0.80 7.62
N LYS A 170 15.36 -0.23 8.37
CA LYS A 170 16.68 -0.87 8.30
C LYS A 170 16.66 -2.23 7.61
N ASN A 171 15.50 -2.66 7.10
CA ASN A 171 15.33 -3.97 6.49
C ASN A 171 16.15 -4.10 5.19
N PRO A 172 16.73 -5.28 4.87
CA PRO A 172 17.42 -5.48 3.60
C PRO A 172 16.53 -5.27 2.36
N ASP A 173 15.22 -5.53 2.45
CA ASP A 173 14.27 -5.33 1.36
C ASP A 173 13.89 -3.84 1.19
N GLU A 174 14.14 -3.29 0.00
CA GLU A 174 13.80 -1.91 -0.33
C GLU A 174 12.30 -1.61 -0.26
N ASN A 175 11.44 -2.60 -0.50
CA ASN A 175 9.99 -2.43 -0.47
C ASN A 175 9.49 -2.27 0.97
N ILE A 176 10.07 -3.01 1.91
CA ILE A 176 9.78 -2.88 3.35
C ILE A 176 10.27 -1.52 3.87
N ARG A 177 11.48 -1.09 3.48
CA ARG A 177 11.98 0.24 3.81
C ARG A 177 11.11 1.35 3.24
N ARG A 178 10.68 1.23 1.97
CA ARG A 178 9.74 2.17 1.36
C ARG A 178 8.44 2.22 2.12
N PHE A 179 7.88 1.07 2.51
CA PHE A 179 6.63 1.01 3.26
C PHE A 179 6.69 1.83 4.54
N ALA A 180 7.79 1.70 5.32
CA ALA A 180 7.96 2.45 6.57
C ALA A 180 7.85 3.97 6.36
N SER A 181 8.50 4.50 5.31
CA SER A 181 8.40 5.90 4.92
C SER A 181 7.02 6.25 4.37
N GLU A 182 6.46 5.45 3.47
CA GLU A 182 5.21 5.80 2.78
C GLU A 182 4.00 5.78 3.72
N ALA A 183 3.89 4.73 4.55
CA ALA A 183 2.77 4.55 5.46
C ALA A 183 2.66 5.69 6.48
N THR A 184 3.79 6.35 6.78
CA THR A 184 3.92 7.42 7.77
C THR A 184 3.98 8.83 7.16
N ARG A 185 3.71 8.99 5.85
CA ARG A 185 3.66 10.33 5.24
C ARG A 185 2.66 11.25 5.96
N PRO A 186 3.03 12.49 6.33
CA PRO A 186 2.13 13.39 7.06
C PRO A 186 0.89 13.78 6.23
N ARG A 187 1.05 13.92 4.91
CA ARG A 187 -0.03 14.35 3.99
C ARG A 187 -0.14 13.44 2.76
N GLY A 188 -0.84 12.32 2.90
CA GLY A 188 -1.18 11.47 1.76
C GLY A 188 -2.20 12.14 0.83
N VAL A 189 -2.03 11.99 -0.49
CA VAL A 189 -2.93 12.58 -1.50
C VAL A 189 -4.26 11.80 -1.62
N TRP A 190 -4.24 10.53 -1.24
CA TRP A 190 -5.36 9.60 -1.36
C TRP A 190 -5.72 8.94 -0.02
N SER A 191 -5.26 9.53 1.07
CA SER A 191 -5.33 8.92 2.38
C SER A 191 -5.44 9.95 3.50
N GLU A 192 -5.95 9.52 4.64
CA GLU A 192 -6.13 10.35 5.82
C GLU A 192 -4.82 11.01 6.25
N HIS A 193 -4.83 12.28 6.65
CA HIS A 193 -3.61 12.92 7.15
C HIS A 193 -3.22 12.39 8.53
N ILE A 194 -1.92 12.31 8.80
CA ILE A 194 -1.42 12.02 10.15
C ILE A 194 -1.16 13.38 10.81
N GLU A 195 -2.18 13.90 11.49
CA GLU A 195 -2.15 15.26 12.05
C GLU A 195 -0.99 15.48 13.03
N GLU A 196 -0.63 14.46 13.80
CA GLU A 196 0.50 14.52 14.72
C GLU A 196 1.83 14.71 13.99
N LEU A 197 2.09 13.95 12.91
CA LEU A 197 3.30 14.10 12.10
C LEU A 197 3.33 15.39 11.27
N LYS A 198 2.18 16.05 11.06
CA LYS A 198 2.15 17.40 10.48
C LYS A 198 2.63 18.45 11.49
N LYS A 199 2.28 18.27 12.77
CA LYS A 199 2.63 19.21 13.86
C LYS A 199 4.05 18.98 14.37
N ASN A 200 4.43 17.72 14.53
CA ASN A 200 5.67 17.26 15.14
C ASN A 200 6.39 16.28 14.18
N PRO A 201 6.91 16.76 13.03
CA PRO A 201 7.53 15.91 12.02
C PRO A 201 8.82 15.22 12.51
N GLU A 202 9.45 15.72 13.58
CA GLU A 202 10.61 15.11 14.24
C GLU A 202 10.34 13.65 14.69
N LEU A 203 9.09 13.31 14.99
CA LEU A 203 8.67 11.94 15.32
C LEU A 203 8.92 10.96 14.17
N GLY A 204 9.01 11.44 12.93
CA GLY A 204 9.35 10.64 11.75
C GLY A 204 10.85 10.37 11.57
N LEU A 205 11.73 11.13 12.23
CA LEU A 205 13.19 11.02 12.03
C LEU A 205 13.76 9.61 12.26
N PRO A 206 13.30 8.81 13.25
CA PRO A 206 13.78 7.43 13.42
C PRO A 206 13.57 6.53 12.19
N ILE A 207 12.60 6.87 11.32
CA ILE A 207 12.36 6.19 10.04
C ILE A 207 13.19 6.82 8.91
N LEU A 208 13.29 8.15 8.86
CA LEU A 208 13.89 8.86 7.73
C LEU A 208 15.42 8.86 7.77
N GLU A 209 16.03 8.96 8.95
CA GLU A 209 17.48 9.07 9.14
C GLU A 209 18.26 7.87 8.56
N PRO A 210 17.82 6.61 8.74
CA PRO A 210 18.45 5.46 8.08
C PRO A 210 18.32 5.50 6.55
N LEU A 211 17.31 6.19 6.02
CA LEU A 211 16.95 6.19 4.59
C LEU A 211 17.50 7.39 3.81
N LYS A 212 18.17 8.34 4.47
CA LYS A 212 18.63 9.61 3.86
C LYS A 212 19.56 9.44 2.67
N SER A 213 20.25 8.30 2.58
CA SER A 213 21.14 7.92 1.48
C SER A 213 20.82 6.54 0.92
N ASP A 214 19.55 6.13 0.96
CA ASP A 214 19.13 4.80 0.51
C ASP A 214 19.53 4.55 -0.96
N PRO A 215 20.12 3.40 -1.32
CA PRO A 215 20.51 3.11 -2.70
C PRO A 215 19.30 2.97 -3.64
N SER A 216 18.12 2.66 -3.12
CA SER A 216 16.91 2.47 -3.92
C SER A 216 16.28 3.79 -4.33
N LYS A 217 16.10 3.96 -5.64
CA LYS A 217 15.35 5.12 -6.16
C LYS A 217 13.91 5.14 -5.67
N TYR A 218 13.33 3.97 -5.42
CA TYR A 218 11.97 3.82 -4.94
C TYR A 218 11.83 4.35 -3.52
N VAL A 219 12.76 3.98 -2.63
CA VAL A 219 12.82 4.49 -1.25
C VAL A 219 13.11 5.99 -1.24
N GLN A 220 14.11 6.46 -1.99
CA GLN A 220 14.45 7.89 -2.10
C GLN A 220 13.24 8.75 -2.47
N ASN A 221 12.40 8.27 -3.41
CA ASN A 221 11.19 8.98 -3.80
C ASN A 221 10.18 9.09 -2.66
N SER A 222 10.04 8.04 -1.85
CA SER A 222 9.15 8.06 -0.68
C SER A 222 9.63 9.04 0.38
N VAL A 223 10.92 9.00 0.74
CA VAL A 223 11.54 9.93 1.71
C VAL A 223 11.40 11.38 1.26
N ALA A 224 11.70 11.67 -0.02
CA ALA A 224 11.56 13.01 -0.57
C ALA A 224 10.11 13.50 -0.61
N ASN A 225 9.14 12.58 -0.78
CA ASN A 225 7.72 12.92 -0.71
C ASN A 225 7.28 13.17 0.73
N TRP A 226 7.76 12.37 1.68
CA TRP A 226 7.53 12.57 3.10
C TRP A 226 7.99 13.97 3.54
N LEU A 227 9.23 14.34 3.22
CA LEU A 227 9.79 15.66 3.56
C LEU A 227 9.03 16.79 2.86
N ASN A 228 8.67 16.61 1.59
CA ASN A 228 7.86 17.61 0.88
C ASN A 228 6.42 17.74 1.44
N ASP A 229 5.89 16.71 2.10
CA ASP A 229 4.61 16.82 2.78
C ASP A 229 4.73 17.59 4.09
N ALA A 230 5.80 17.33 4.86
CA ALA A 230 6.14 18.07 6.07
C ALA A 230 6.39 19.56 5.77
N SER A 231 7.06 19.89 4.67
CA SER A 231 7.42 21.28 4.32
C SER A 231 6.21 22.19 4.09
N LYS A 232 5.03 21.62 3.81
CA LYS A 232 3.79 22.39 3.64
C LYS A 232 3.26 22.98 4.96
N ILE A 233 3.73 22.50 6.11
CA ILE A 233 3.32 22.95 7.45
C ILE A 233 4.51 23.41 8.28
N LYS A 234 5.65 22.70 8.18
CA LYS A 234 6.90 22.97 8.90
C LYS A 234 8.08 23.13 7.91
N PRO A 235 8.12 24.20 7.11
CA PRO A 235 9.17 24.38 6.11
C PRO A 235 10.58 24.51 6.72
N GLU A 236 10.71 25.17 7.87
CA GLU A 236 11.99 25.38 8.57
C GLU A 236 12.61 24.04 8.98
N PHE A 237 11.83 23.14 9.58
CA PHE A 237 12.27 21.78 9.91
C PHE A 237 12.87 21.05 8.70
N VAL A 238 12.24 21.16 7.53
CA VAL A 238 12.71 20.46 6.33
C VAL A 238 13.97 21.12 5.77
N LEU A 239 14.08 22.45 5.83
CA LEU A 239 15.28 23.18 5.43
C LEU A 239 16.48 22.79 6.31
N ASP A 240 16.28 22.74 7.63
CA ASP A 240 17.33 22.39 8.60
C ASP A 240 17.83 20.96 8.41
N ILE A 241 16.91 19.99 8.32
CA ILE A 241 17.25 18.59 8.05
C ILE A 241 17.97 18.43 6.69
N CYS A 242 17.51 19.13 5.66
CA CYS A 242 18.16 19.06 4.35
C CYS A 242 19.58 19.68 4.37
N ALA A 243 19.79 20.77 5.11
CA ALA A 243 21.10 21.38 5.28
C ALA A 243 22.05 20.43 6.03
N GLU A 244 21.58 19.86 7.14
CA GLU A 244 22.33 18.88 7.92
C GLU A 244 22.71 17.65 7.08
N TRP A 245 21.76 17.07 6.34
CA TRP A 245 22.01 15.91 5.50
C TRP A 245 22.99 16.21 4.37
N LYS A 246 22.94 17.41 3.80
CA LYS A 246 23.89 17.84 2.76
C LYS A 246 25.33 17.84 3.28
N GLU A 247 25.54 18.22 4.53
CA GLU A 247 26.85 18.24 5.17
C GLU A 247 27.30 16.84 5.63
N LYS A 248 26.42 16.10 6.32
CA LYS A 248 26.76 14.83 6.96
C LYS A 248 26.69 13.61 6.03
N SER A 249 26.00 13.72 4.89
CA SER A 249 25.82 12.62 3.94
C SER A 249 25.90 13.12 2.49
N PRO A 250 27.09 13.54 2.02
CA PRO A 250 27.28 14.14 0.69
C PRO A 250 27.28 13.10 -0.44
N SER A 251 26.26 12.24 -0.50
CA SER A 251 26.06 11.25 -1.56
C SER A 251 25.13 11.77 -2.66
N LYS A 252 25.14 11.12 -3.83
CA LYS A 252 24.23 11.46 -4.93
C LYS A 252 22.77 11.11 -4.57
N GLU A 253 22.56 10.10 -3.73
CA GLU A 253 21.27 9.65 -3.21
C GLU A 253 20.66 10.72 -2.31
N THR A 254 21.44 11.21 -1.33
CA THR A 254 21.00 12.28 -0.41
C THR A 254 20.72 13.57 -1.18
N ALA A 255 21.61 13.96 -2.10
CA ALA A 255 21.41 15.15 -2.94
C ALA A 255 20.12 15.07 -3.76
N TYR A 256 19.78 13.89 -4.29
CA TYR A 256 18.52 13.67 -5.00
C TYR A 256 17.30 13.82 -4.07
N ILE A 257 17.35 13.24 -2.87
CA ILE A 257 16.27 13.36 -1.89
C ILE A 257 16.04 14.83 -1.53
N ILE A 258 17.10 15.57 -1.19
CA ILE A 258 17.03 16.99 -0.83
C ILE A 258 16.41 17.82 -1.96
N LYS A 259 16.93 17.69 -3.19
CA LYS A 259 16.40 18.42 -4.35
C LYS A 259 14.90 18.20 -4.52
N LYS A 260 14.45 16.96 -4.37
CA LYS A 260 13.04 16.61 -4.53
C LYS A 260 12.21 17.03 -3.32
N ALA A 261 12.72 16.96 -2.10
CA ALA A 261 12.05 17.39 -0.88
C ALA A 261 11.72 18.90 -0.89
N LEU A 262 12.64 19.71 -1.41
CA LEU A 262 12.53 21.17 -1.43
C LEU A 262 11.74 21.75 -2.62
N ARG A 263 11.25 20.89 -3.53
CA ARG A 263 10.57 21.30 -4.78
C ARG A 263 9.35 22.21 -4.61
N THR A 264 8.73 22.23 -3.43
CA THR A 264 7.58 23.10 -3.14
C THR A 264 8.03 24.42 -2.51
N ILE A 265 9.11 24.42 -1.73
CA ILE A 265 9.68 25.61 -1.11
C ILE A 265 10.43 26.46 -2.15
N GLN A 266 11.08 25.82 -3.13
CA GLN A 266 11.90 26.48 -4.16
C GLN A 266 11.11 26.86 -5.42
N LYS A 267 9.78 26.76 -5.38
CA LYS A 267 8.89 27.25 -6.44
C LYS A 267 8.53 28.71 -6.19
#